data_AF-A0A939SPT9-F1
#
_entry.id   AF-A0A939SPT9-F1
#
_cell.length_a   1.000
_cell.length_b   1.000
_cell.length_c   1.000
_cell.angle_alpha   90.00
_cell.angle_beta   90.00
_cell.angle_gamma   90.00
#
_symmetry.space_group_name_H-M   'P 1'
#
loop_
_entity.id
_entity.type
_entity.pdbx_description
1 polymer ?
#
loop_
_entity_poly.entity_id
_entity_poly.type
_entity_poly.pdbx_seq_one_letter_code
_entity_poly.pdbx_strand_id
1 'polypeptide(L)'
;MKALSDTALTRLVLVARAQASTLKEVSHTHEELSAIGLQHQHLAINGVLPPFAGEQDPLAHSILAREERALRAMPENLAHLPRSMLYLKPFNLVGLEALRALFTESTLVLPDPGATLTTVDLPELASRWRTSAEREKGWS
;
A
#
# COMPACT_ATOMS: atom_id res chain seq x y z
N MET A 1 -1.30 -26.10 -7.74
CA MET A 1 -0.47 -25.35 -8.70
C MET A 1 -1.20 -24.96 -9.98
N LYS A 2 -1.87 -25.87 -10.70
CA LYS A 2 -2.46 -25.59 -12.04
C LYS A 2 -3.24 -24.27 -12.17
N ALA A 3 -4.13 -23.94 -11.24
CA ALA A 3 -4.94 -22.72 -11.34
C ALA A 3 -4.16 -21.41 -11.13
N LEU A 4 -3.12 -21.42 -10.29
CA LEU A 4 -2.33 -20.21 -9.98
C LEU A 4 -1.33 -19.87 -11.09
N SER A 5 -0.85 -20.88 -11.80
CA SER A 5 0.00 -20.73 -12.99
C SER A 5 -0.79 -20.44 -14.27
N ASP A 6 -2.11 -20.62 -14.26
CA ASP A 6 -2.97 -20.36 -15.42
C ASP A 6 -3.28 -18.88 -15.53
N THR A 7 -2.72 -18.24 -16.56
CA THR A 7 -2.87 -16.80 -16.81
C THR A 7 -4.26 -16.36 -17.27
N ALA A 8 -5.05 -17.29 -17.80
CA ALA A 8 -6.44 -17.01 -18.17
C ALA A 8 -7.35 -16.96 -16.93
N LEU A 9 -6.94 -17.63 -15.84
CA LEU A 9 -7.71 -17.73 -14.60
C LEU A 9 -7.18 -16.82 -13.50
N THR A 10 -5.86 -16.64 -13.41
CA THR A 10 -5.21 -15.96 -12.29
C THR A 10 -4.14 -14.99 -12.76
N ARG A 11 -4.08 -13.83 -12.11
CA ARG A 11 -2.95 -12.90 -12.19
C ARG A 11 -2.40 -12.66 -10.80
N LEU A 12 -1.10 -12.89 -10.65
CA LEU A 12 -0.38 -12.56 -9.43
C LEU A 12 0.10 -11.10 -9.50
N VAL A 13 -0.21 -10.30 -8.49
CA VAL A 13 0.19 -8.89 -8.41
C VAL A 13 1.17 -8.71 -7.24
N LEU A 14 2.38 -8.28 -7.54
CA LEU A 14 3.36 -7.85 -6.55
C LEU A 14 3.15 -6.36 -6.26
N VAL A 15 2.93 -6.00 -5.00
CA VAL A 15 2.72 -4.61 -4.60
C VAL A 15 3.95 -4.08 -3.88
N ALA A 16 4.51 -2.98 -4.37
CA ALA A 16 5.67 -2.30 -3.78
C ALA A 16 5.39 -0.81 -3.60
N ARG A 17 6.16 -0.14 -2.75
CA ARG A 17 6.30 1.33 -2.79
C ARG A 17 7.53 1.71 -3.60
N ALA A 18 7.64 2.95 -4.05
CA ALA A 18 8.81 3.49 -4.75
C ALA A 18 10.00 3.72 -3.79
N GLN A 19 10.46 2.65 -3.15
CA GLN A 19 11.51 2.66 -2.13
C GLN A 19 12.48 1.51 -2.42
N ALA A 20 13.79 1.77 -2.27
CA ALA A 20 14.83 0.81 -2.66
C ALA A 20 14.70 -0.54 -1.93
N SER A 21 14.41 -0.54 -0.63
CA SER A 21 14.22 -1.76 0.15
C SER A 21 13.01 -2.57 -0.32
N THR A 22 11.86 -1.92 -0.55
CA THR A 22 10.64 -2.60 -1.01
C THR A 22 10.81 -3.18 -2.42
N LEU A 23 11.48 -2.44 -3.31
CA LEU A 23 11.78 -2.92 -4.67
C LEU A 23 12.76 -4.10 -4.65
N LYS A 24 13.74 -4.09 -3.75
CA LYS A 24 14.66 -5.22 -3.56
C LYS A 24 13.93 -6.47 -3.06
N GLU A 25 13.05 -6.31 -2.08
CA GLU A 25 12.26 -7.43 -1.55
C GLU A 25 11.38 -8.05 -2.64
N VAL A 26 10.68 -7.21 -3.39
CA VAL A 26 9.83 -7.66 -4.50
C VAL A 26 10.65 -8.32 -5.62
N SER A 27 11.88 -7.87 -5.86
CA SER A 27 12.82 -8.56 -6.76
C SER A 27 13.11 -9.99 -6.31
N HIS A 28 13.44 -10.19 -5.03
CA HIS A 28 13.68 -11.53 -4.50
C HIS A 28 12.40 -12.40 -4.55
N THR A 29 11.26 -11.86 -4.13
CA THR A 29 9.97 -12.57 -4.22
C THR A 29 9.62 -12.94 -5.67
N HIS A 30 9.90 -12.05 -6.62
CA HIS A 30 9.66 -12.29 -8.04
C HIS A 30 10.44 -13.51 -8.54
N GLU A 31 11.72 -13.61 -8.18
CA GLU A 31 12.60 -14.73 -8.54
C GLU A 31 12.12 -16.04 -7.91
N GLU A 32 11.80 -16.04 -6.61
CA GLU A 32 11.31 -17.22 -5.90
C GLU A 32 9.99 -17.75 -6.50
N LEU A 33 9.05 -16.86 -6.80
CA LEU A 33 7.77 -17.23 -7.39
C LEU A 33 7.93 -17.70 -8.85
N SER A 34 8.84 -17.08 -9.60
CA SER A 34 9.20 -17.54 -10.94
C SER A 34 9.82 -18.94 -10.88
N ALA A 35 10.73 -19.21 -9.94
CA ALA A 35 11.38 -20.51 -9.78
C ALA A 35 10.38 -21.67 -9.52
N ILE A 36 9.23 -21.39 -8.91
CA ILE A 36 8.15 -22.37 -8.70
C ILE A 36 7.09 -22.38 -9.82
N GLY A 37 7.35 -21.71 -10.94
CA GLY A 37 6.51 -21.74 -12.14
C GLY A 37 5.45 -20.62 -12.25
N LEU A 38 5.48 -19.60 -11.39
CA LEU A 38 4.57 -18.46 -11.46
C LEU A 38 5.19 -17.31 -12.26
N GLN A 39 5.27 -17.48 -13.58
CA GLN A 39 6.04 -16.60 -14.47
C GLN A 39 5.30 -15.30 -14.86
N HIS A 40 3.98 -15.23 -14.62
CA HIS A 40 3.13 -14.14 -15.11
C HIS A 40 2.70 -13.20 -14.00
N GLN A 41 3.68 -12.44 -13.52
CA GLN A 41 3.53 -11.50 -12.40
C GLN A 41 3.33 -10.07 -12.92
N HIS A 42 2.58 -9.26 -12.17
CA HIS A 42 2.37 -7.84 -12.45
C HIS A 42 2.88 -7.00 -11.28
N LEU A 43 3.64 -5.95 -11.56
CA LEU A 43 4.15 -5.06 -10.53
C LEU A 43 3.24 -3.85 -10.35
N ALA A 44 2.69 -3.66 -9.16
CA ALA A 44 1.96 -2.46 -8.78
C ALA A 44 2.82 -1.61 -7.83
N ILE A 45 3.19 -0.40 -8.27
CA ILE A 45 3.86 0.57 -7.41
C ILE A 45 2.80 1.46 -6.77
N ASN A 46 2.62 1.31 -5.45
CA ASN A 46 1.60 1.99 -4.68
C ASN A 46 2.13 3.25 -3.98
N GLY A 47 1.35 4.33 -4.05
CA GLY A 47 1.56 5.55 -3.29
C GLY A 47 2.77 6.35 -3.74
N VAL A 48 2.99 6.48 -5.05
CA VAL A 48 4.00 7.37 -5.65
C VAL A 48 3.52 8.81 -5.52
N LEU A 49 4.36 9.76 -5.11
CA LEU A 49 3.96 11.17 -5.13
C LEU A 49 3.67 11.61 -6.57
N PRO A 50 2.59 12.36 -6.82
CA PRO A 50 2.36 12.98 -8.12
C PRO A 50 3.50 13.96 -8.47
N PRO A 51 3.95 14.03 -9.74
CA PRO A 51 5.08 14.90 -10.13
C PRO A 51 4.89 16.38 -9.78
N PHE A 52 3.66 16.88 -9.83
CA PHE A 52 3.30 18.26 -9.50
C PHE A 52 3.35 18.58 -8.01
N ALA A 53 3.42 17.58 -7.12
CA ALA A 53 3.43 17.81 -5.67
C ALA A 53 4.71 18.52 -5.19
N GLY A 54 5.81 18.43 -5.95
CA GLY A 54 7.09 19.03 -5.61
C GLY A 54 7.26 20.49 -5.99
N GLU A 55 6.31 21.11 -6.69
CA GLU A 55 6.47 22.47 -7.22
C GLU A 55 6.48 23.55 -6.12
N GLN A 56 5.80 23.29 -5.00
CA GLN A 56 5.56 24.29 -3.96
C GLN A 56 6.02 23.84 -2.56
N ASP A 57 6.53 22.61 -2.42
CA ASP A 57 6.95 22.03 -1.15
C ASP A 57 8.35 21.36 -1.27
N PRO A 58 9.38 21.93 -0.62
CA PRO A 58 10.72 21.33 -0.60
C PRO A 58 10.77 19.91 -0.03
N LEU A 59 9.90 19.58 0.92
CA LEU A 59 9.80 18.23 1.46
C LEU A 59 9.26 17.27 0.37
N ALA A 60 8.14 17.62 -0.27
CA ALA A 60 7.58 16.85 -1.37
C ALA A 60 8.59 16.67 -2.52
N HIS A 61 9.35 17.72 -2.86
CA HIS A 61 10.43 17.64 -3.84
C HIS A 61 11.50 16.61 -3.44
N SER A 62 11.95 16.63 -2.18
CA SER A 62 12.95 15.66 -1.69
C SER A 62 12.44 14.21 -1.73
N ILE A 63 11.15 14.01 -1.46
CA ILE A 63 10.49 12.70 -1.51
C ILE A 63 10.41 12.22 -2.96
N LEU A 64 9.94 13.06 -3.88
CA LEU A 64 9.89 12.76 -5.32
C LEU A 64 11.28 12.36 -5.86
N ALA A 65 12.30 13.17 -5.58
CA ALA A 65 13.67 12.86 -6.01
C ALA A 65 14.18 11.52 -5.45
N ARG A 66 13.77 11.14 -4.23
CA ARG A 66 14.09 9.83 -3.64
C ARG A 66 13.34 8.69 -4.32
N GLU A 67 12.04 8.86 -4.57
CA GLU A 67 11.21 7.85 -5.25
C GLU A 67 11.69 7.61 -6.67
N GLU A 68 11.99 8.67 -7.43
CA GLU A 68 12.55 8.56 -8.76
C GLU A 68 13.90 7.84 -8.78
N ARG A 69 14.78 8.15 -7.81
CA ARG A 69 16.07 7.46 -7.69
C ARG A 69 15.87 5.96 -7.45
N ALA A 70 14.92 5.59 -6.60
CA ALA A 70 14.59 4.18 -6.35
C ALA A 70 14.03 3.50 -7.61
N LEU A 71 13.16 4.18 -8.36
CA LEU A 71 12.59 3.65 -9.61
C LEU A 71 13.63 3.54 -10.74
N ARG A 72 14.57 4.47 -10.83
CA ARG A 72 15.69 4.41 -11.79
C ARG A 72 16.71 3.33 -11.44
N ALA A 73 16.92 3.08 -10.15
CA ALA A 73 17.80 2.02 -9.65
C ALA A 73 17.06 0.69 -9.42
N MET A 74 15.88 0.51 -10.04
CA MET A 74 15.11 -0.72 -9.92
C MET A 74 15.90 -1.92 -10.48
N PRO A 75 15.88 -3.08 -9.80
CA PRO A 75 16.48 -4.31 -10.32
C PRO A 75 15.97 -4.68 -11.71
N GLU A 76 16.85 -5.19 -12.58
CA GLU A 76 16.55 -5.50 -13.98
C GLU A 76 15.45 -6.55 -14.14
N ASN A 77 15.41 -7.55 -13.26
CA ASN A 77 14.38 -8.59 -13.25
C ASN A 77 12.95 -8.02 -13.08
N LEU A 78 12.79 -6.86 -12.43
CA LEU A 78 11.51 -6.17 -12.31
C LEU A 78 11.23 -5.23 -13.49
N ALA A 79 12.25 -4.80 -14.24
CA ALA A 79 12.11 -3.83 -15.33
C ALA A 79 11.28 -4.38 -16.50
N HIS A 80 11.27 -5.70 -16.69
CA HIS A 80 10.52 -6.38 -17.75
C HIS A 80 9.08 -6.73 -17.36
N LEU A 81 8.69 -6.56 -16.09
CA LEU A 81 7.34 -6.88 -15.66
C LEU A 81 6.34 -5.83 -16.15
N PRO A 82 5.12 -6.25 -16.54
CA PRO A 82 4.04 -5.30 -16.72
C PRO A 82 3.80 -4.57 -15.41
N ARG A 83 3.66 -3.24 -15.50
CA ARG A 83 3.64 -2.37 -14.32
C ARG A 83 2.47 -1.40 -14.33
N SER A 84 1.88 -1.21 -13.16
CA SER A 84 0.95 -0.11 -12.89
C SER A 84 1.51 0.77 -11.79
N MET A 85 1.23 2.07 -11.87
CA MET A 85 1.58 3.04 -10.83
C MET A 85 0.30 3.66 -10.29
N LEU A 86 0.21 3.71 -8.97
CA LEU A 86 -0.87 4.35 -8.25
C LEU A 86 -0.29 5.53 -7.47
N TYR A 87 -0.78 6.73 -7.79
CA TYR A 87 -0.35 7.93 -7.08
C TYR A 87 -0.91 7.98 -5.66
N LEU A 88 -0.16 8.63 -4.78
CA LEU A 88 -0.59 8.96 -3.43
C LEU A 88 -1.80 9.90 -3.51
N LYS A 89 -2.88 9.56 -2.82
CA LYS A 89 -4.06 10.41 -2.68
C LYS A 89 -3.95 11.25 -1.41
N PRO A 90 -4.46 12.50 -1.40
CA PRO A 90 -4.40 13.39 -0.24
C PRO A 90 -5.40 13.01 0.87
N PHE A 91 -6.02 11.83 0.79
CA PHE A 91 -7.05 11.35 1.70
C PHE A 91 -6.87 9.87 2.03
N ASN A 92 -7.44 9.46 3.16
CA ASN A 92 -7.44 8.07 3.60
C ASN A 92 -8.47 7.25 2.80
N LEU A 93 -8.13 5.99 2.50
CA LEU A 93 -8.97 5.08 1.70
C LEU A 93 -10.03 4.36 2.53
N VAL A 94 -10.76 5.08 3.39
CA VAL A 94 -11.80 4.51 4.26
C VAL A 94 -13.18 4.82 3.68
N GLY A 95 -14.00 3.77 3.52
CA GLY A 95 -15.33 3.88 2.96
C GLY A 95 -15.38 3.68 1.44
N LEU A 96 -16.56 3.34 0.93
CA LEU A 96 -16.77 2.99 -0.48
C LEU A 96 -16.45 4.15 -1.42
N GLU A 97 -16.74 5.39 -1.01
CA GLU A 97 -16.51 6.58 -1.82
C GLU A 97 -15.02 6.86 -2.02
N ALA A 98 -14.20 6.77 -0.96
CA ALA A 98 -12.76 6.91 -1.04
C ALA A 98 -12.12 5.80 -1.91
N LEU A 99 -12.64 4.57 -1.86
CA LEU A 99 -12.21 3.48 -2.75
C LEU A 99 -12.58 3.73 -4.21
N ARG A 100 -13.75 4.30 -4.50
CA ARG A 100 -14.13 4.70 -5.87
C ARG A 100 -13.23 5.84 -6.38
N ALA A 101 -12.90 6.78 -5.51
CA ALA A 101 -11.99 7.88 -5.81
C ALA A 101 -10.54 7.45 -6.07
N LEU A 102 -10.14 6.28 -5.57
CA LEU A 102 -8.83 5.70 -5.88
C LEU A 102 -8.63 5.48 -7.38
N PHE A 103 -9.69 5.02 -8.06
CA PHE A 103 -9.68 4.63 -9.47
C PHE A 103 -10.09 5.76 -10.42
N THR A 104 -10.34 6.97 -9.90
CA THR A 104 -10.59 8.16 -10.70
C THR A 104 -9.39 9.10 -10.61
N GLU A 105 -9.02 9.73 -11.72
CA GLU A 105 -8.03 10.81 -11.75
C GLU A 105 -8.55 12.08 -11.05
N SER A 106 -9.85 12.13 -10.75
CA SER A 106 -10.50 13.24 -10.06
C SER A 106 -10.05 13.35 -8.60
N THR A 107 -9.70 14.57 -8.23
CA THR A 107 -9.45 14.94 -6.84
C THR A 107 -10.81 15.06 -6.16
N LEU A 108 -11.09 14.23 -5.15
CA LEU A 108 -12.23 14.49 -4.28
C LEU A 108 -12.03 15.87 -3.65
N VAL A 109 -13.01 16.76 -3.84
CA VAL A 109 -13.12 17.96 -3.01
C VAL A 109 -13.42 17.46 -1.60
N LEU A 110 -12.43 17.55 -0.71
CA LEU A 110 -12.63 17.20 0.68
C LEU A 110 -13.63 18.18 1.30
N PRO A 111 -14.62 17.70 2.08
CA PRO A 111 -15.39 18.58 2.93
C PRO A 111 -14.44 19.29 3.92
N ASP A 112 -14.79 20.53 4.23
CA ASP A 112 -14.00 21.47 5.02
C ASP A 112 -13.42 20.81 6.29
N PRO A 113 -12.10 20.89 6.57
CA PRO A 113 -11.50 20.39 7.81
C PRO A 113 -12.09 21.02 9.08
N GLY A 114 -12.93 22.05 8.96
CA GLY A 114 -13.77 22.58 10.03
C GLY A 114 -15.02 21.77 10.39
N ALA A 115 -15.32 20.65 9.70
CA ALA A 115 -16.39 19.76 10.12
C ALA A 115 -16.01 19.10 11.46
N THR A 116 -16.62 19.59 12.53
CA THR A 116 -16.44 19.16 13.91
C THR A 116 -16.38 17.64 14.00
N LEU A 117 -15.20 17.08 14.25
CA LEU A 117 -15.06 15.69 14.65
C LEU A 117 -15.80 15.56 15.98
N THR A 118 -17.00 15.00 15.96
CA THR A 118 -17.67 14.56 17.19
C THR A 118 -16.74 13.55 17.83
N THR A 119 -16.08 13.97 18.91
CA THR A 119 -15.28 13.08 19.75
C THR A 119 -16.21 11.97 20.21
N VAL A 120 -16.03 10.77 19.64
CA VAL A 120 -16.66 9.56 20.16
C VAL A 120 -16.00 9.31 21.50
N ASP A 121 -16.75 9.54 22.57
CA ASP A 121 -16.36 9.23 23.95
C ASP A 121 -16.30 7.70 24.08
N LEU A 122 -15.12 7.14 23.78
CA LEU A 122 -14.84 5.72 23.94
C LEU A 122 -14.48 5.50 25.42
N PRO A 123 -15.29 4.78 26.22
CA PRO A 123 -14.89 4.43 27.57
C PRO A 123 -13.58 3.64 27.52
N GLU A 124 -12.63 4.05 28.36
CA GLU A 124 -11.24 3.59 28.39
C GLU A 124 -11.16 2.05 28.45
N LEU A 125 -10.87 1.44 27.29
CA LEU A 125 -10.80 -0.01 27.10
C LEU A 125 -9.68 -0.68 27.93
N ALA A 126 -8.83 0.10 28.59
CA ALA A 126 -7.75 -0.36 29.47
C ALA A 126 -8.25 -0.91 30.82
N SER A 127 -9.50 -0.62 31.21
CA SER A 127 -10.08 -1.12 32.47
C SER A 127 -10.69 -2.53 32.35
N ARG A 128 -10.93 -3.02 31.12
CA ARG A 128 -11.68 -4.28 30.89
C ARG A 128 -10.83 -5.54 30.73
N TRP A 129 -9.51 -5.43 30.59
CA TRP A 129 -8.65 -6.63 30.47
C TRP A 129 -8.20 -7.19 31.83
N ARG A 130 -8.35 -6.44 32.93
CA ARG A 130 -7.86 -6.87 34.25
C ARG A 130 -8.82 -7.80 35.00
N THR A 131 -10.09 -7.90 34.59
CA THR A 131 -11.09 -8.75 35.26
C THR A 131 -11.24 -10.15 34.66
N SER A 132 -10.53 -10.47 33.57
CA SER A 132 -10.57 -11.82 32.96
C SER A 132 -9.30 -12.65 33.18
N ALA A 133 -8.25 -12.07 33.77
CA ALA A 133 -6.98 -12.78 34.04
C ALA A 133 -6.91 -13.44 35.44
N GLU A 134 -7.91 -13.25 36.31
CA GLU A 134 -7.94 -13.85 37.65
C GLU A 134 -8.92 -15.02 37.80
N ARG A 135 -9.55 -15.48 36.71
CA ARG A 135 -10.50 -16.60 36.73
C ARG A 135 -9.97 -17.93 36.19
N GLU A 136 -8.64 -18.10 36.20
CA GLU A 136 -7.97 -19.37 35.85
C GLU A 136 -6.98 -19.84 36.94
N LYS A 137 -7.23 -19.44 38.20
CA LYS A 137 -6.65 -20.08 39.39
C LYS A 137 -7.76 -20.48 40.34
N GLY A 138 -8.35 -21.66 40.10
CA GLY A 138 -9.26 -22.27 41.06
C GLY A 138 -10.19 -23.30 40.46
N TRP A 139 -9.70 -24.52 40.23
CA TRP A 139 -10.24 -25.72 40.88
C TRP A 139 -9.28 -26.90 40.75
N SER A 140 -9.17 -27.64 41.86
CA SER A 140 -8.57 -28.97 42.00
C SER A 140 -9.10 -30.00 41.03
#